data_AF-A0A6B3I0Z8-F1
#
_entry.id   AF-A0A6B3I0Z8-F1
#
_cell.length_a   1.000
_cell.length_b   1.000
_cell.length_c   1.000
_cell.angle_alpha   90.00
_cell.angle_beta   90.00
_cell.angle_gamma   90.00
#
_symmetry.space_group_name_H-M   'P 1'
#
loop_
_entity.id
_entity.type
_entity.pdbx_description
1 polymer ?
#
loop_
_entity_poly.entity_id
_entity_poly.type
_entity_poly.pdbx_seq_one_letter_code
_entity_poly.pdbx_strand_id
1 'polypeptide(L)'
;VTELSAAVGEEPLREKLRWLLMLTLYRSGRQAHALAVYTETRQLLNRELGIEPGAELRSLHQQILAGHPRLRREGEAAAAPRPVRRHSGGAPDLSRPVQ
;
A
#
# COMPACT_ATOMS: atom_id res chain seq x y z
N VAL A 1 10.50 -5.50 0.89
CA VAL A 1 10.01 -6.25 -0.32
C VAL A 1 10.92 -7.44 -0.56
N THR A 2 12.23 -7.24 -0.49
CA THR A 2 13.27 -8.26 -0.68
C THR A 2 13.10 -9.48 0.23
N GLU A 3 12.84 -9.28 1.52
CA GLU A 3 12.62 -10.36 2.50
C GLU A 3 11.37 -11.18 2.17
N LEU A 4 10.32 -10.51 1.72
CA LEU A 4 9.06 -11.14 1.36
C LEU A 4 9.15 -11.89 0.02
N SER A 5 9.93 -11.37 -0.93
CA SER A 5 10.26 -12.07 -2.17
C SER A 5 11.05 -13.35 -1.91
N ALA A 6 12.02 -13.32 -0.98
CA ALA A 6 12.76 -14.51 -0.56
C ALA A 6 11.82 -15.55 0.08
N ALA A 7 10.95 -15.13 1.01
CA ALA A 7 9.97 -16.03 1.63
C ALA A 7 8.99 -16.67 0.62
N VAL A 8 8.59 -15.94 -0.42
CA VAL A 8 7.78 -16.50 -1.53
C VAL A 8 8.58 -17.52 -2.35
N GLY A 9 9.89 -17.32 -2.50
CA GLY A 9 10.79 -18.27 -3.15
C GLY A 9 10.90 -19.60 -2.40
N GLU A 10 10.94 -19.55 -1.06
CA GLU A 10 11.00 -20.74 -0.20
C GLU A 10 9.65 -21.48 -0.12
N GLU A 11 8.54 -20.75 -0.09
CA GLU A 11 7.19 -21.34 0.01
C GLU A 11 6.30 -20.90 -1.16
N PRO A 12 6.61 -21.35 -2.39
CA PRO A 12 5.96 -20.90 -3.60
C PRO A 12 4.58 -21.53 -3.78
N LEU A 13 3.91 -22.10 -2.80
CA LEU A 13 2.45 -22.36 -2.88
C LEU A 13 1.66 -21.62 -1.78
N ARG A 14 2.34 -20.88 -0.90
CA ARG A 14 1.66 -20.09 0.14
C ARG A 14 1.06 -18.81 -0.42
N GLU A 15 -0.23 -18.84 -0.69
CA GLU A 15 -0.99 -17.69 -1.20
C GLU A 15 -0.91 -16.46 -0.29
N LYS A 16 -0.86 -16.63 1.04
CA LYS A 16 -0.77 -15.52 1.99
C LYS A 16 0.50 -14.68 1.82
N LEU A 17 1.64 -15.31 1.55
CA LEU A 17 2.91 -14.60 1.32
C LEU A 17 2.85 -13.78 0.02
N ARG A 18 2.23 -14.35 -1.02
CA ARG A 18 2.02 -13.67 -2.30
C ARG A 18 1.04 -12.52 -2.20
N TRP A 19 -0.02 -12.70 -1.43
CA TRP A 19 -0.98 -11.65 -1.12
C TRP A 19 -0.27 -10.45 -0.51
N LEU A 20 0.58 -10.68 0.50
CA LEU A 20 1.37 -9.62 1.13
C LEU A 20 2.36 -8.98 0.14
N LEU A 21 2.95 -9.76 -0.76
CA LEU A 21 3.89 -9.25 -1.75
C LEU A 21 3.18 -8.34 -2.75
N MET A 22 2.04 -8.79 -3.29
CA MET A 22 1.18 -8.00 -4.17
C MET A 22 0.75 -6.68 -3.51
N LEU A 23 0.26 -6.74 -2.27
CA LEU A 23 -0.17 -5.56 -1.52
C LEU A 23 0.98 -4.58 -1.33
N THR A 24 2.15 -5.08 -0.93
CA THR A 24 3.32 -4.25 -0.68
C THR A 24 3.81 -3.58 -1.97
N LEU A 25 3.91 -4.33 -3.07
CA LEU A 25 4.28 -3.80 -4.38
C LEU A 25 3.31 -2.71 -4.84
N TYR A 26 2.00 -2.95 -4.70
CA TYR A 26 0.98 -1.96 -5.05
C TYR A 26 1.09 -0.69 -4.21
N ARG A 27 1.24 -0.82 -2.88
CA ARG A 27 1.44 0.32 -1.96
C ARG A 27 2.70 1.12 -2.25
N SER A 28 3.74 0.48 -2.78
CA SER A 28 4.96 1.14 -3.27
C SER A 28 4.82 1.75 -4.67
N GLY A 29 3.62 1.83 -5.23
CA GLY A 29 3.36 2.37 -6.57
C GLY A 29 3.74 1.44 -7.72
N ARG A 30 4.10 0.18 -7.43
CA ARG A 30 4.53 -0.82 -8.42
C ARG A 30 3.37 -1.72 -8.84
N GLN A 31 2.28 -1.12 -9.33
CA GLN A 31 1.05 -1.84 -9.71
C GLN A 31 1.31 -2.98 -10.71
N ALA A 32 2.06 -2.71 -11.79
CA ALA A 32 2.38 -3.74 -12.80
C ALA A 32 3.08 -4.96 -12.20
N HIS A 33 3.99 -4.75 -11.24
CA HIS A 33 4.69 -5.85 -10.57
C HIS A 33 3.74 -6.64 -9.66
N ALA A 34 2.80 -5.97 -8.98
CA ALA A 34 1.79 -6.66 -8.18
C ALA A 34 0.88 -7.55 -9.05
N LEU A 35 0.51 -7.09 -10.25
CA LEU A 35 -0.29 -7.88 -11.21
C LEU A 35 0.51 -9.06 -11.79
N ALA A 36 1.82 -8.89 -12.02
CA ALA A 36 2.71 -9.97 -12.45
C ALA A 36 2.74 -11.11 -11.42
N VAL A 37 2.89 -10.79 -10.12
CA VAL A 37 2.86 -11.78 -9.04
C VAL A 37 1.57 -12.60 -9.04
N TYR A 38 0.41 -11.97 -9.27
CA TYR A 38 -0.86 -12.71 -9.37
C TYR A 38 -0.85 -13.70 -10.55
N THR A 39 -0.38 -13.25 -11.71
CA THR A 39 -0.35 -14.06 -12.94
C THR A 39 0.56 -15.27 -12.77
N GLU A 40 1.76 -15.06 -12.22
CA GLU A 40 2.72 -16.13 -11.89
C GLU A 40 2.12 -17.12 -10.89
N THR A 41 1.43 -16.61 -9.86
CA THR A 41 0.77 -17.43 -8.85
C THR A 41 -0.32 -18.31 -9.45
N ARG A 42 -1.17 -17.75 -10.29
CA ARG A 42 -2.24 -18.49 -10.95
C ARG A 42 -1.67 -19.61 -11.82
N GLN A 43 -0.65 -19.30 -12.63
CA GLN A 43 0.01 -20.30 -13.46
C GLN A 43 0.63 -21.42 -12.62
N LEU A 44 1.25 -21.08 -11.49
CA LEU A 44 1.86 -22.06 -10.61
C LEU A 44 0.83 -22.94 -9.88
N LEU A 45 -0.21 -22.36 -9.29
CA LEU A 45 -1.27 -23.14 -8.63
C LEU A 45 -1.98 -24.07 -9.61
N ASN A 46 -2.24 -23.58 -10.82
CA ASN A 46 -2.85 -24.39 -11.87
C ASN A 46 -1.93 -25.54 -12.29
N ARG A 47 -0.63 -25.27 -12.48
CA ARG A 47 0.36 -26.29 -12.88
C ARG A 47 0.63 -27.33 -11.80
N GLU A 48 0.82 -26.91 -10.54
CA GLU A 48 1.25 -27.81 -9.46
C GLU A 48 0.08 -28.52 -8.78
N LEU A 49 -1.07 -27.86 -8.68
CA LEU A 49 -2.21 -28.33 -7.90
C LEU A 49 -3.50 -28.48 -8.72
N GLY A 50 -3.56 -27.97 -9.95
CA GLY A 50 -4.77 -27.98 -10.77
C GLY A 50 -5.87 -27.05 -10.24
N ILE A 51 -5.53 -26.10 -9.37
CA ILE A 51 -6.50 -25.20 -8.72
C ILE A 51 -6.30 -23.73 -9.13
N GLU A 52 -7.36 -22.94 -8.96
CA GLU A 52 -7.31 -21.49 -9.11
C GLU A 52 -6.97 -20.79 -7.79
N PRO A 53 -6.43 -19.55 -7.84
CA PRO A 53 -6.16 -18.74 -6.65
C PRO A 53 -7.36 -18.57 -5.74
N GLY A 54 -7.16 -18.59 -4.41
CA GLY A 54 -8.20 -18.38 -3.41
C GLY A 54 -8.88 -17.01 -3.48
N ALA A 55 -10.05 -16.89 -2.84
CA ALA A 55 -10.92 -15.71 -2.93
C ALA A 55 -10.22 -14.41 -2.49
N GLU A 56 -9.40 -14.45 -1.44
CA GLU A 56 -8.66 -13.28 -0.94
C GLU A 56 -7.66 -12.74 -1.98
N LEU A 57 -6.93 -13.64 -2.66
CA LEU A 57 -5.95 -13.26 -3.67
C LEU A 57 -6.63 -12.71 -4.92
N ARG A 58 -7.74 -13.33 -5.35
CA ARG A 58 -8.58 -12.83 -6.44
C ARG A 58 -9.17 -11.44 -6.11
N SER A 59 -9.65 -11.25 -4.88
CA SER A 59 -10.19 -9.96 -4.43
C SER A 59 -9.14 -8.86 -4.46
N LEU A 60 -7.92 -9.13 -3.95
CA LEU A 60 -6.82 -8.18 -4.02
C LEU A 60 -6.47 -7.82 -5.47
N HIS A 61 -6.40 -8.82 -6.36
CA HIS A 61 -6.16 -8.58 -7.79
C HIS A 61 -7.19 -7.63 -8.40
N GLN A 62 -8.48 -7.85 -8.16
CA GLN A 62 -9.56 -6.97 -8.65
C GLN A 62 -9.44 -5.54 -8.10
N GLN A 63 -9.15 -5.40 -6.80
CA GLN A 63 -8.96 -4.09 -6.19
C GLN A 63 -7.74 -3.33 -6.75
N ILE A 64 -6.65 -4.05 -7.07
CA ILE A 64 -5.46 -3.47 -7.72
C ILE A 64 -5.79 -3.03 -9.15
N LEU A 65 -6.52 -3.84 -9.93
CA LEU A 65 -6.98 -3.46 -11.27
C LEU A 65 -7.86 -2.20 -11.25
N ALA A 66 -8.74 -2.09 -10.24
CA ALA A 66 -9.60 -0.93 -10.03
C ALA A 66 -8.86 0.31 -9.49
N GLY A 67 -7.56 0.20 -9.18
CA GLY A 67 -6.78 1.30 -8.61
C GLY A 67 -7.30 1.74 -7.23
N HIS A 68 -7.86 0.81 -6.45
CA HIS A 68 -8.65 1.17 -5.28
C HIS A 68 -7.81 1.96 -4.24
N PRO A 69 -8.23 3.19 -3.86
CA PRO A 69 -7.43 4.06 -3.02
C PRO A 69 -7.29 3.55 -1.58
N ARG A 70 -8.26 2.76 -1.06
CA ARG A 70 -8.19 2.19 0.30
C ARG A 70 -7.03 1.21 0.48
N LEU A 71 -6.59 0.56 -0.60
CA LEU A 71 -5.41 -0.31 -0.56
C LEU A 71 -4.11 0.49 -0.37
N ARG A 72 -4.07 1.76 -0.81
CA ARG A 72 -2.86 2.59 -0.78
C ARG A 72 -2.49 3.07 0.63
N ARG A 73 -3.45 3.18 1.57
CA ARG A 73 -3.20 3.36 3.02
C ARG A 73 -4.52 3.44 3.80
N GLU A 74 -4.67 2.62 4.84
CA GLU A 74 -5.53 2.93 6.00
C GLU A 74 -4.83 3.91 6.98
N GLY A 75 -3.55 4.25 6.74
CA GLY A 75 -2.74 5.14 7.60
C GLY A 75 -2.61 6.59 7.15
N GLU A 76 -3.13 6.98 5.98
CA GLU A 76 -3.11 8.39 5.53
C GLU A 76 -4.38 9.15 5.99
N ALA A 77 -5.51 8.44 6.15
CA ALA A 77 -6.75 9.04 6.64
C ALA A 77 -6.69 9.44 8.13
N ALA A 78 -5.77 8.85 8.91
CA ALA A 78 -5.49 9.25 10.30
C ALA A 78 -4.42 10.36 10.41
N ALA A 79 -3.68 10.64 9.33
CA ALA A 79 -2.76 11.77 9.23
C ALA A 79 -3.45 12.94 8.52
N ALA A 80 -4.61 13.34 9.02
CA ALA A 80 -5.08 14.68 8.74
C ALA A 80 -3.95 15.65 9.12
N PRO A 81 -3.55 16.60 8.25
CA PRO A 81 -2.56 17.58 8.62
C PRO A 81 -3.13 18.33 9.81
N ARG A 82 -2.56 18.13 11.01
CA ARG A 82 -2.80 19.03 12.14
C ARG A 82 -2.55 20.43 11.58
N PRO A 83 -3.55 21.33 11.54
CA PRO A 83 -3.27 22.69 11.15
C PRO A 83 -2.27 23.21 12.17
N VAL A 84 -1.01 23.34 11.75
CA VAL A 84 -0.02 24.11 12.47
C VAL A 84 -0.67 25.47 12.66
N ARG A 85 -1.16 25.74 13.87
CA ARG A 85 -1.58 27.08 14.28
C ARG A 85 -0.39 27.96 13.95
N ARG A 86 -0.51 28.75 12.89
CA ARG A 86 0.37 29.89 12.70
C ARG A 86 0.15 30.74 13.93
N HIS A 87 1.15 30.79 14.79
CA HIS A 87 1.30 31.82 15.81
C HIS A 87 1.54 33.14 15.05
N SER A 88 0.49 33.66 14.44
CA SER A 88 0.41 35.04 13.98
C SER A 88 -0.09 35.85 15.16
N GLY A 89 0.85 36.47 15.86
CA GLY A 89 0.61 37.42 16.95
C GLY A 89 1.92 37.58 17.69
N GLY A 90 2.66 38.68 17.60
CA GLY A 90 2.51 39.95 16.92
C GLY A 90 3.79 40.69 17.31
N ALA A 91 4.48 41.30 16.35
CA ALA A 91 5.67 42.09 16.66
C ALA A 91 5.30 43.23 17.65
N PRO A 92 6.23 43.66 18.52
CA PRO A 92 5.98 44.73 19.48
C PRO A 92 5.79 46.04 18.73
N ASP A 93 4.61 46.65 18.82
CA ASP A 93 4.40 48.01 18.31
C ASP A 93 4.51 49.03 19.44
N LEU A 94 5.36 50.01 19.17
CA LEU A 94 5.90 51.01 20.05
C LEU A 94 4.83 52.07 20.32
N SER A 95 4.04 51.86 21.37
CA SER A 95 3.42 52.98 22.10
C SER A 95 4.52 53.61 22.96
N ARG A 96 4.83 54.91 22.89
CA ARG A 96 3.95 56.06 22.71
C ARG A 96 4.73 57.26 22.15
N PRO A 97 4.08 58.16 21.40
CA PRO A 97 4.49 59.55 21.32
C PRO A 97 3.57 60.48 22.15
N VAL A 98 4.12 61.67 22.47
CA VAL A 98 3.51 62.96 22.86
C VAL A 98 3.04 63.11 24.33
N GLN A 99 3.88 63.72 25.18
CA GLN A 99 3.99 65.20 25.31
C GLN A 99 5.45 65.59 25.57
#